data_AF-A0AAV7ILZ8-F1
#
_entry.id   AF-A0AAV7ILZ8-F1
#
_cell.length_a   1.000
_cell.length_b   1.000
_cell.length_c   1.000
_cell.angle_alpha   90.00
_cell.angle_beta   90.00
_cell.angle_gamma   90.00
#
_symmetry.space_group_name_H-M   'P 1'
#
loop_
_entity.id
_entity.type
_entity.pdbx_description
1 polymer ?
#
loop_
_entity_poly.entity_id
_entity_poly.type
_entity_poly.pdbx_seq_one_letter_code
_entity_poly.pdbx_strand_id
1 'polypeptide(L)'
;MLQEHSIMATAVQQNGMQPLTNGNINVENHEALDDKNDTRNNAEENNPYNHQPDIPIPMEEPEAQPEIDILIRNVVCSFSVRCHLNLREIALNGSNVEYRKENGMITMKLRRPYTTASIWSSGKVTCTGAETEHEAKVAARRIARSLQKLGFKVRFNNFRVVNVLGTCLMPWAIKITNFSQRHKENADYEPELHPGVTYKLKDPKATLKIFSTGSVTITAPNVAAVGAAIEQIFPLVYEFRKKRSPEDEQALAAKKLKNAARYRRDLIEDQDLLPAVIGSDDEEEMPIESDASGD
;
A
#
# COMPACT_ATOMS: atom_id res chain seq x y z
N MET A 1 24.02 -12.61 -28.99
CA MET A 1 24.02 -12.64 -27.51
C MET A 1 23.40 -11.33 -27.06
N LEU A 2 22.12 -11.37 -26.69
CA LEU A 2 21.32 -10.20 -26.32
C LEU A 2 21.56 -9.88 -24.85
N GLN A 3 21.94 -8.64 -24.58
CA GLN A 3 22.11 -8.08 -23.24
C GLN A 3 20.84 -7.29 -22.95
N GLU A 4 19.94 -7.87 -22.15
CA GLU A 4 18.72 -7.17 -21.72
C GLU A 4 19.05 -6.17 -20.62
N HIS A 5 18.84 -4.90 -20.94
CA HIS A 5 18.79 -3.78 -20.01
C HIS A 5 17.56 -3.93 -19.08
N SER A 6 17.78 -4.01 -17.77
CA SER A 6 16.70 -3.86 -16.79
C SER A 6 16.48 -2.37 -16.51
N ILE A 7 15.24 -1.93 -16.75
CA ILE A 7 14.76 -0.55 -16.64
C ILE A 7 14.45 -0.27 -15.17
N MET A 8 15.17 0.69 -14.58
CA MET A 8 14.92 1.24 -13.25
C MET A 8 13.60 2.03 -13.23
N ALA A 9 12.76 1.82 -12.21
CA ALA A 9 11.61 2.66 -11.91
C ALA A 9 11.78 3.33 -10.53
N THR A 10 11.93 4.64 -10.58
CA THR A 10 12.09 5.60 -9.49
C THR A 10 10.73 5.98 -8.88
N ALA A 11 10.69 6.27 -7.57
CA ALA A 11 9.71 7.18 -6.98
C ALA A 11 10.41 8.16 -6.01
N VAL A 12 10.52 9.41 -6.44
CA VAL A 12 10.90 10.58 -5.62
C VAL A 12 9.63 11.19 -5.03
N GLN A 13 9.64 11.51 -3.74
CA GLN A 13 8.91 12.69 -3.24
C GLN A 13 9.84 13.52 -2.35
N GLN A 14 10.09 14.74 -2.83
CA GLN A 14 10.66 15.85 -2.09
C GLN A 14 9.65 16.33 -1.04
N ASN A 15 10.09 16.51 0.20
CA ASN A 15 9.84 17.71 0.99
C ASN A 15 10.76 17.69 2.22
N GLY A 16 11.59 18.72 2.32
CA GLY A 16 12.64 18.83 3.33
C GLY A 16 12.12 19.22 4.71
N MET A 17 12.85 18.76 5.72
CA MET A 17 13.16 19.50 6.95
C MET A 17 14.45 18.91 7.53
N GLN A 18 15.34 19.80 7.98
CA GLN A 18 16.72 19.52 8.34
C GLN A 18 16.87 18.71 9.65
N PRO A 19 17.97 17.96 9.83
CA PRO A 19 18.29 17.34 11.10
C PRO A 19 18.72 18.39 12.14
N LEU A 20 18.11 18.35 13.31
CA LEU A 20 18.43 19.21 14.45
C LEU A 20 19.84 18.90 14.97
N THR A 21 20.70 19.91 14.93
CA THR A 21 21.99 19.98 15.59
C THR A 21 21.82 20.06 17.10
N ASN A 22 22.41 19.13 17.85
CA ASN A 22 22.59 19.29 19.30
C ASN A 22 23.67 20.35 19.56
N GLY A 23 23.24 21.59 19.75
CA GLY A 23 24.09 22.68 20.21
C GLY A 23 24.43 22.52 21.68
N ASN A 24 25.73 22.44 21.97
CA ASN A 24 26.29 22.77 23.27
C ASN A 24 25.87 24.20 23.66
N ILE A 25 25.25 24.34 24.83
CA ILE A 25 25.07 25.63 25.50
C ILE A 25 25.95 25.60 26.75
N ASN A 26 27.05 26.34 26.67
CA ASN A 26 27.76 26.88 27.82
C ASN A 26 26.87 27.93 28.49
N VAL A 27 26.74 27.87 29.81
CA VAL A 27 26.43 29.04 30.65
C VAL A 27 27.46 29.06 31.78
N GLU A 28 28.21 30.15 31.85
CA GLU A 28 29.19 30.49 32.88
C GLU A 28 28.55 31.23 34.08
N ASN A 29 29.19 31.03 35.24
CA ASN A 29 29.31 31.88 36.46
C ASN A 29 28.04 32.07 37.33
N HIS A 30 28.07 31.90 38.66
CA HIS A 30 28.90 32.56 39.67
C HIS A 30 28.73 31.89 41.06
N GLU A 31 29.81 31.91 41.87
CA GLU A 31 29.91 31.97 43.35
C GLU A 31 29.23 30.91 44.25
N ALA A 32 29.68 30.57 45.45
CA ALA A 32 30.94 30.48 46.19
C ALA A 32 30.54 29.95 47.58
N LEU A 33 31.35 29.06 48.20
CA LEU A 33 31.71 28.96 49.64
C LEU A 33 31.93 27.51 50.13
N ASP A 34 33.17 27.29 50.60
CA ASP A 34 33.66 26.51 51.75
C ASP A 34 33.03 25.15 52.13
N ASP A 35 33.83 24.08 52.23
CA ASP A 35 34.62 23.80 53.43
C ASP A 35 35.63 22.62 53.26
N LYS A 36 36.58 22.57 54.19
CA LYS A 36 37.91 21.94 54.17
C LYS A 36 37.98 20.44 54.55
N ASN A 37 39.21 19.91 54.41
CA ASN A 37 39.90 18.78 55.06
C ASN A 37 40.00 17.46 54.27
N ASP A 38 41.13 16.74 54.21
CA ASP A 38 42.52 17.01 54.61
C ASP A 38 43.43 15.89 54.03
N THR A 39 44.67 16.27 53.69
CA THR A 39 45.93 15.49 53.69
C THR A 39 46.14 14.12 52.98
N ARG A 40 47.07 14.20 51.99
CA ARG A 40 48.41 13.55 51.89
C ARG A 40 48.60 12.14 51.28
N ASN A 41 49.41 12.17 50.20
CA ASN A 41 50.60 11.36 49.87
C ASN A 41 50.38 9.83 49.66
N ASN A 42 50.86 9.16 48.61
CA ASN A 42 52.16 9.25 47.94
C ASN A 42 52.15 8.36 46.67
N ALA A 43 53.12 8.65 45.80
CA ALA A 43 53.87 7.72 44.94
C ALA A 43 53.22 7.17 43.67
N GLU A 44 53.64 7.80 42.56
CA GLU A 44 53.81 7.20 41.24
C GLU A 44 54.66 5.91 41.33
N GLU A 45 54.17 4.82 40.74
CA GLU A 45 55.05 3.77 40.20
C GLU A 45 54.60 3.41 38.78
N ASN A 46 55.46 3.80 37.84
CA ASN A 46 55.41 3.48 36.43
C ASN A 46 55.59 1.96 36.22
N ASN A 47 54.67 1.30 35.51
CA ASN A 47 54.91 -0.01 34.94
C ASN A 47 54.58 0.01 33.42
N PRO A 48 55.58 0.01 32.51
CA PRO A 48 55.36 0.28 31.09
C PRO A 48 55.26 -1.00 30.24
N TYR A 49 54.54 -2.04 30.69
CA TYR A 49 54.29 -3.23 29.87
C TYR A 49 52.94 -3.89 30.18
N ASN A 50 51.88 -3.42 29.53
CA ASN A 50 50.71 -4.25 29.24
C ASN A 50 50.13 -3.87 27.87
N HIS A 51 50.80 -4.26 26.80
CA HIS A 51 50.21 -4.30 25.46
C HIS A 51 49.41 -5.60 25.34
N GLN A 52 48.11 -5.55 25.58
CA GLN A 52 47.19 -6.51 24.97
C GLN A 52 46.93 -6.07 23.53
N PRO A 53 47.07 -6.93 22.52
CA PRO A 53 46.65 -6.57 21.18
C PRO A 53 45.12 -6.45 21.18
N ASP A 54 44.62 -5.27 20.81
CA ASP A 54 43.21 -5.03 20.54
C ASP A 54 42.73 -6.05 19.51
N ILE A 55 41.87 -6.96 19.94
CA ILE A 55 41.10 -7.82 19.04
C ILE A 55 40.15 -6.89 18.30
N PRO A 56 40.21 -6.77 16.96
CA PRO A 56 39.21 -6.01 16.24
C PRO A 56 37.86 -6.66 16.50
N ILE A 57 36.98 -5.98 17.24
CA ILE A 57 35.58 -6.34 17.34
C ILE A 57 35.08 -6.33 15.88
N PRO A 58 34.60 -7.46 15.33
CA PRO A 58 34.02 -7.45 14.00
C PRO A 58 32.88 -6.44 14.02
N MET A 59 33.01 -5.35 13.25
CA MET A 59 31.90 -4.47 12.98
C MET A 59 30.83 -5.33 12.32
N GLU A 60 29.77 -5.64 13.06
CA GLU A 60 28.56 -6.26 12.50
C GLU A 60 28.10 -5.36 11.37
N GLU A 61 28.24 -5.84 10.13
CA GLU A 61 27.60 -5.22 8.98
C GLU A 61 26.12 -5.05 9.33
N PRO A 62 25.54 -3.85 9.18
CA PRO A 62 24.13 -3.65 9.49
C PRO A 62 23.34 -4.65 8.64
N GLU A 63 22.70 -5.62 9.31
CA GLU A 63 21.83 -6.59 8.64
C GLU A 63 20.88 -5.82 7.74
N ALA A 64 20.98 -6.03 6.42
CA ALA A 64 20.13 -5.36 5.45
C ALA A 64 18.66 -5.58 5.86
N GLN A 65 17.96 -4.49 6.17
CA GLN A 65 16.55 -4.58 6.52
C GLN A 65 15.82 -5.21 5.34
N PRO A 66 15.13 -6.34 5.52
CA PRO A 66 14.50 -7.03 4.40
C PRO A 66 13.39 -6.14 3.84
N GLU A 67 13.53 -5.75 2.58
CA GLU A 67 12.50 -5.02 1.85
C GLU A 67 11.27 -5.92 1.69
N ILE A 68 10.11 -5.44 2.15
CA ILE A 68 8.83 -6.15 2.02
C ILE A 68 7.98 -5.45 0.97
N ASP A 69 7.72 -6.18 -0.11
CA ASP A 69 6.79 -5.73 -1.13
C ASP A 69 5.34 -5.79 -0.62
N ILE A 70 4.69 -4.63 -0.59
CA ILE A 70 3.27 -4.50 -0.26
C ILE A 70 2.49 -4.36 -1.56
N LEU A 71 1.64 -5.35 -1.85
CA LEU A 71 0.78 -5.34 -3.04
C LEU A 71 -0.65 -5.00 -2.62
N ILE A 72 -1.14 -3.84 -3.05
CA ILE A 72 -2.56 -3.50 -2.92
C ILE A 72 -3.35 -4.31 -3.93
N ARG A 73 -4.37 -5.03 -3.46
CA ARG A 73 -5.20 -5.93 -4.29
C ARG A 73 -6.59 -5.39 -4.54
N ASN A 74 -7.13 -4.60 -3.61
CA ASN A 74 -8.46 -4.05 -3.73
C ASN A 74 -8.62 -2.81 -2.88
N VAL A 75 -9.21 -1.77 -3.45
CA VAL A 75 -9.64 -0.55 -2.80
C VAL A 75 -11.15 -0.46 -2.93
N VAL A 76 -11.82 -0.42 -1.78
CA VAL A 76 -13.26 -0.26 -1.67
C VAL A 76 -13.55 1.18 -1.32
N CYS A 77 -14.33 1.87 -2.15
CA CYS A 77 -14.76 3.23 -1.88
C CYS A 77 -16.28 3.33 -1.78
N SER A 78 -16.76 4.35 -1.07
CA SER A 78 -18.18 4.68 -1.00
C SER A 78 -18.39 6.17 -1.25
N PHE A 79 -19.50 6.49 -1.90
CA PHE A 79 -19.95 7.85 -2.12
C PHE A 79 -21.49 7.90 -2.10
N SER A 80 -22.04 9.11 -2.09
CA SER A 80 -23.47 9.36 -2.15
C SER A 80 -23.81 10.20 -3.36
N VAL A 81 -24.93 9.88 -4.02
CA VAL A 81 -25.50 10.65 -5.13
C VAL A 81 -26.52 11.71 -4.69
N ARG A 82 -26.88 11.76 -3.39
CA ARG A 82 -27.83 12.71 -2.78
C ARG A 82 -29.21 12.78 -3.46
N CYS A 83 -29.65 11.71 -4.11
CA CYS A 83 -30.99 11.58 -4.68
C CYS A 83 -31.52 10.17 -4.44
N HIS A 84 -32.85 10.02 -4.41
CA HIS A 84 -33.48 8.72 -4.36
C HIS A 84 -33.42 8.06 -5.75
N LEU A 85 -33.00 6.81 -5.80
CA LEU A 85 -32.81 6.06 -7.03
C LEU A 85 -33.91 5.00 -7.16
N ASN A 86 -34.64 5.04 -8.27
CA ASN A 86 -35.56 3.97 -8.62
C ASN A 86 -34.77 2.80 -9.21
N LEU A 87 -34.50 1.80 -8.38
CA LEU A 87 -33.70 0.64 -8.79
C LEU A 87 -34.33 -0.07 -10.00
N ARG A 88 -35.65 -0.26 -10.04
CA ARG A 88 -36.30 -0.95 -11.15
C ARG A 88 -36.07 -0.24 -12.49
N GLU A 89 -36.11 1.08 -12.49
CA GLU A 89 -35.86 1.90 -13.68
C GLU A 89 -34.40 1.81 -14.13
N ILE A 90 -33.45 1.83 -13.19
CA ILE A 90 -32.03 1.62 -13.49
C ILE A 90 -31.78 0.22 -14.04
N ALA A 91 -32.50 -0.80 -13.55
CA ALA A 91 -32.36 -2.16 -14.05
C ALA A 91 -32.91 -2.35 -15.47
N LEU A 92 -33.97 -1.62 -15.84
CA LEU A 92 -34.58 -1.68 -17.16
C LEU A 92 -33.78 -0.88 -18.21
N ASN A 93 -33.29 0.30 -17.84
CA ASN A 93 -32.65 1.23 -18.77
C ASN A 93 -31.12 1.20 -18.70
N GLY A 94 -30.55 0.62 -17.64
CA GLY A 94 -29.11 0.60 -17.39
C GLY A 94 -28.38 -0.51 -18.13
N SER A 95 -27.17 -0.21 -18.60
CA SER A 95 -26.27 -1.18 -19.23
C SER A 95 -25.39 -1.89 -18.19
N ASN A 96 -25.17 -3.20 -18.35
CA ASN A 96 -24.29 -4.00 -17.47
C ASN A 96 -24.73 -3.99 -16.00
N VAL A 97 -26.05 -4.00 -15.80
CA VAL A 97 -26.70 -3.97 -14.49
C VAL A 97 -27.32 -5.32 -14.17
N GLU A 98 -27.14 -5.78 -12.94
CA GLU A 98 -27.80 -6.93 -12.37
C GLU A 98 -28.63 -6.49 -11.16
N TYR A 99 -29.94 -6.74 -11.20
CA TYR A 99 -30.85 -6.41 -10.11
C TYR A 99 -31.37 -7.67 -9.43
N ARG A 100 -31.07 -7.81 -8.14
CA ARG A 100 -31.61 -8.87 -7.29
C ARG A 100 -32.46 -8.22 -6.20
N LYS A 101 -33.79 -8.36 -6.33
CA LYS A 101 -34.77 -7.75 -5.41
C LYS A 101 -34.52 -8.15 -3.94
N GLU A 102 -34.08 -9.37 -3.71
CA GLU A 102 -33.74 -9.92 -2.39
C GLU A 102 -32.65 -9.10 -1.66
N ASN A 103 -31.69 -8.55 -2.41
CA ASN A 103 -30.54 -7.84 -1.83
C ASN A 103 -30.82 -6.35 -1.59
N GLY A 104 -31.95 -5.82 -2.08
CA GLY A 104 -32.28 -4.39 -1.96
C GLY A 104 -31.29 -3.45 -2.63
N MET A 105 -30.47 -3.95 -3.57
CA MET A 105 -29.45 -3.18 -4.27
C MET A 105 -29.33 -3.60 -5.74
N ILE A 106 -28.70 -2.73 -6.51
CA ILE A 106 -28.29 -2.99 -7.87
C ILE A 106 -26.79 -3.16 -7.94
N THR A 107 -26.36 -4.14 -8.72
CA THR A 107 -24.95 -4.36 -9.05
C THR A 107 -24.71 -3.87 -10.47
N MET A 108 -23.86 -2.85 -10.65
CA MET A 108 -23.43 -2.39 -11.97
C MET A 108 -21.96 -2.72 -12.18
N LYS A 109 -21.64 -3.36 -13.30
CA LYS A 109 -20.25 -3.72 -13.65
C LYS A 109 -19.68 -2.71 -14.64
N LEU A 110 -18.54 -2.13 -14.29
CA LEU A 110 -17.79 -1.22 -15.13
C LEU A 110 -16.56 -1.95 -15.67
N ARG A 111 -16.30 -1.87 -16.98
CA ARG A 111 -15.13 -2.53 -17.60
C ARG A 111 -13.83 -1.78 -17.35
N ARG A 112 -13.85 -0.45 -17.38
CA ARG A 112 -12.66 0.39 -17.18
C ARG A 112 -12.92 1.49 -16.15
N PRO A 113 -12.19 1.52 -15.02
CA PRO A 113 -11.44 0.39 -14.46
C PRO A 113 -12.40 -0.78 -14.15
N TYR A 114 -11.88 -2.02 -14.15
CA TYR A 114 -12.69 -3.21 -13.89
C TYR A 114 -13.20 -3.18 -12.45
N THR A 115 -14.44 -2.75 -12.27
CA THR A 115 -15.00 -2.47 -10.95
C THR A 115 -16.47 -2.84 -10.90
N THR A 116 -16.94 -3.17 -9.71
CA THR A 116 -18.33 -3.48 -9.44
C THR A 116 -18.89 -2.46 -8.47
N ALA A 117 -20.00 -1.83 -8.84
CA ALA A 117 -20.69 -0.85 -8.02
C ALA A 117 -21.99 -1.44 -7.47
N SER A 118 -22.14 -1.41 -6.15
CA SER A 118 -23.38 -1.69 -5.44
C SER A 118 -24.11 -0.37 -5.20
N ILE A 119 -25.33 -0.25 -5.71
CA ILE A 119 -26.15 0.96 -5.71
C ILE A 119 -27.42 0.69 -4.92
N TRP A 120 -27.68 1.49 -3.88
CA TRP A 120 -28.89 1.40 -3.07
C TRP A 120 -29.91 2.48 -3.45
N SER A 121 -31.19 2.24 -3.20
CA SER A 121 -32.28 3.19 -3.47
C SER A 121 -32.10 4.53 -2.72
N SER A 122 -31.42 4.50 -1.57
CA SER A 122 -31.05 5.68 -0.80
C SER A 122 -30.05 6.62 -1.49
N GLY A 123 -29.50 6.21 -2.63
CA GLY A 123 -28.46 6.95 -3.33
C GLY A 123 -27.07 6.78 -2.70
N LYS A 124 -26.89 5.82 -1.79
CA LYS A 124 -25.56 5.34 -1.41
C LYS A 124 -25.02 4.47 -2.54
N VAL A 125 -23.72 4.57 -2.80
CA VAL A 125 -23.00 3.71 -3.75
C VAL A 125 -21.70 3.25 -3.11
N THR A 126 -21.36 1.99 -3.33
CA THR A 126 -20.08 1.38 -2.95
C THR A 126 -19.46 0.76 -4.18
N CYS A 127 -18.19 1.04 -4.44
CA CYS A 127 -17.44 0.44 -5.54
C CYS A 127 -16.34 -0.46 -4.99
N THR A 128 -16.16 -1.62 -5.61
CA THR A 128 -15.13 -2.61 -5.30
C THR A 128 -14.39 -3.02 -6.58
N GLY A 129 -13.16 -3.51 -6.43
CA GLY A 129 -12.37 -4.10 -7.52
C GLY A 129 -11.27 -3.19 -8.08
N ALA A 130 -11.16 -1.95 -7.62
CA ALA A 130 -10.07 -1.06 -8.02
C ALA A 130 -8.76 -1.46 -7.32
N GLU A 131 -7.62 -1.33 -7.99
CA GLU A 131 -6.31 -1.66 -7.35
C GLU A 131 -5.68 -0.43 -6.70
N THR A 132 -6.05 0.76 -7.15
CA THR A 132 -5.55 2.03 -6.61
C THR A 132 -6.67 2.95 -6.15
N GLU A 133 -6.34 3.90 -5.26
CA GLU A 133 -7.29 4.93 -4.82
C GLU A 133 -7.71 5.85 -5.98
N HIS A 134 -6.80 6.11 -6.93
CA HIS A 134 -7.09 6.90 -8.11
C HIS A 134 -8.12 6.22 -9.00
N GLU A 135 -7.92 4.93 -9.32
CA GLU A 135 -8.88 4.14 -10.08
C GLU A 135 -10.24 4.07 -9.39
N ALA A 136 -10.27 3.87 -8.07
CA ALA A 136 -11.51 3.85 -7.30
C ALA A 136 -12.30 5.18 -7.47
N LYS A 137 -11.60 6.31 -7.45
CA LYS A 137 -12.19 7.64 -7.67
C LYS A 137 -12.70 7.82 -9.10
N VAL A 138 -11.94 7.36 -10.09
CA VAL A 138 -12.36 7.39 -11.51
C VAL A 138 -13.60 6.52 -11.73
N ALA A 139 -13.61 5.30 -11.18
CA ALA A 139 -14.75 4.40 -11.20
C ALA A 139 -15.99 5.07 -10.61
N ALA A 140 -15.88 5.60 -9.38
CA ALA A 140 -16.97 6.26 -8.70
C ALA A 140 -17.59 7.41 -9.51
N ARG A 141 -16.75 8.23 -10.17
CA ARG A 141 -17.23 9.31 -11.05
C ARG A 141 -17.91 8.78 -12.32
N ARG A 142 -17.38 7.72 -12.93
CA ARG A 142 -18.01 7.08 -14.11
C ARG A 142 -19.38 6.52 -13.76
N ILE A 143 -19.50 5.83 -12.63
CA ILE A 143 -20.79 5.31 -12.12
C ILE A 143 -21.78 6.46 -11.90
N ALA A 144 -21.36 7.54 -11.23
CA ALA A 144 -22.21 8.71 -11.02
C ALA A 144 -22.69 9.34 -12.34
N ARG A 145 -21.81 9.42 -13.34
CA ARG A 145 -22.15 9.92 -14.68
C ARG A 145 -23.12 9.01 -15.43
N SER A 146 -22.97 7.70 -15.33
CA SER A 146 -23.94 6.76 -15.92
C SER A 146 -25.33 6.96 -15.33
N LEU A 147 -25.44 7.17 -14.01
CA LEU A 147 -26.71 7.49 -13.36
C LEU A 147 -27.27 8.87 -13.79
N GLN A 148 -26.42 9.87 -14.02
CA GLN A 148 -26.86 11.16 -14.58
C GLN A 148 -27.48 11.00 -15.98
N LYS A 149 -26.87 10.17 -16.84
CA LYS A 149 -27.37 9.91 -18.20
C LYS A 149 -28.73 9.21 -18.23
N LEU A 150 -29.07 8.47 -17.18
CA LEU A 150 -30.39 7.84 -17.01
C LEU A 150 -31.48 8.83 -16.56
N GLY A 151 -31.15 10.11 -16.34
CA GLY A 151 -32.12 11.15 -15.96
C GLY A 151 -32.19 11.45 -14.46
N PHE A 152 -31.38 10.80 -13.62
CA PHE A 152 -31.36 11.07 -12.18
C PHE A 152 -30.56 12.34 -11.86
N LYS A 153 -31.09 13.18 -10.95
CA LYS A 153 -30.42 14.39 -10.42
C LYS A 153 -29.29 14.05 -9.45
N VAL A 154 -28.23 13.41 -9.96
CA VAL A 154 -27.10 12.89 -9.17
C VAL A 154 -26.09 14.00 -8.84
N ARG A 155 -25.70 14.07 -7.57
CA ARG A 155 -24.57 14.89 -7.08
C ARG A 155 -23.52 14.02 -6.44
N PHE A 156 -22.28 14.10 -6.91
CA PHE A 156 -21.16 13.34 -6.34
C PHE A 156 -20.74 13.94 -4.99
N ASN A 157 -21.02 13.25 -3.89
CA ASN A 157 -20.71 13.76 -2.55
C ASN A 157 -20.22 12.65 -1.59
N ASN A 158 -19.57 13.05 -0.50
CA ASN A 158 -19.09 12.18 0.57
C ASN A 158 -18.24 10.99 0.06
N PHE A 159 -17.40 11.21 -0.96
CA PHE A 159 -16.48 10.17 -1.42
C PHE A 159 -15.45 9.85 -0.34
N ARG A 160 -15.31 8.58 -0.01
CA ARG A 160 -14.29 8.08 0.92
C ARG A 160 -13.86 6.66 0.56
N VAL A 161 -12.61 6.34 0.84
CA VAL A 161 -12.14 4.95 0.91
C VAL A 161 -12.70 4.34 2.19
N VAL A 162 -13.24 3.14 2.08
CA VAL A 162 -13.86 2.40 3.20
C VAL A 162 -12.91 1.32 3.68
N ASN A 163 -12.26 0.64 2.74
CA ASN A 163 -11.39 -0.47 3.03
C ASN A 163 -10.35 -0.65 1.94
N VAL A 164 -9.16 -1.08 2.34
CA VAL A 164 -8.05 -1.41 1.47
C VAL A 164 -7.58 -2.81 1.85
N LEU A 165 -7.44 -3.67 0.84
CA LEU A 165 -6.89 -5.01 0.97
C LEU A 165 -5.46 -5.00 0.43
N GLY A 166 -4.50 -5.13 1.34
CA GLY A 166 -3.09 -5.34 1.04
C GLY A 166 -2.72 -6.82 1.16
N THR A 167 -1.74 -7.25 0.39
CA THR A 167 -1.07 -8.54 0.58
C THR A 167 0.43 -8.32 0.60
N CYS A 168 1.11 -8.88 1.57
CA CYS A 168 2.57 -8.94 1.59
C CYS A 168 3.04 -10.37 1.82
N LEU A 169 4.30 -10.61 1.48
CA LEU A 169 4.94 -11.91 1.65
C LEU A 169 6.21 -11.73 2.47
N MET A 170 6.25 -12.38 3.63
CA MET A 170 7.45 -12.41 4.46
C MET A 170 8.52 -13.30 3.81
N PRO A 171 9.82 -12.99 3.96
CA PRO A 171 10.90 -13.78 3.34
C PRO A 171 11.01 -15.22 3.88
N TRP A 172 10.46 -15.46 5.07
CA TRP A 172 10.44 -16.74 5.77
C TRP A 172 9.02 -17.26 5.98
N ALA A 173 8.91 -18.53 6.37
CA ALA A 173 7.66 -19.08 6.87
C ALA A 173 7.51 -18.80 8.38
N ILE A 174 6.29 -18.91 8.92
CA ILE A 174 5.97 -18.48 10.29
C ILE A 174 5.39 -19.65 11.10
N LYS A 175 5.85 -19.81 12.35
CA LYS A 175 5.26 -20.74 13.33
C LYS A 175 3.98 -20.13 13.94
N ILE A 176 2.92 -20.10 13.14
CA ILE A 176 1.67 -19.39 13.47
C ILE A 176 0.98 -19.88 14.75
N THR A 177 1.09 -21.17 15.09
CA THR A 177 0.54 -21.74 16.34
C THR A 177 1.22 -21.15 17.58
N ASN A 178 2.54 -20.99 17.55
CA ASN A 178 3.28 -20.41 18.67
C ASN A 178 3.03 -18.91 18.77
N PHE A 179 2.97 -18.24 17.61
CA PHE A 179 2.62 -16.82 17.52
C PHE A 179 1.23 -16.55 18.12
N SER A 180 0.22 -17.34 17.77
CA SER A 180 -1.14 -17.15 18.29
C SER A 180 -1.24 -17.43 19.79
N GLN A 181 -0.47 -18.40 20.31
CA GLN A 181 -0.41 -18.66 21.75
C GLN A 181 0.24 -17.51 22.52
N ARG A 182 1.31 -16.91 21.99
CA ARG A 182 2.01 -15.77 22.61
C ARG A 182 1.14 -14.51 22.60
N HIS A 183 0.41 -14.27 21.52
CA HIS A 183 -0.39 -13.06 21.32
C HIS A 183 -1.89 -13.32 21.41
N LYS A 184 -2.31 -14.18 22.34
CA LYS A 184 -3.70 -14.64 22.48
C LYS A 184 -4.73 -13.51 22.70
N GLU A 185 -4.31 -12.36 23.20
CA GLU A 185 -5.18 -11.19 23.40
C GLU A 185 -5.63 -10.54 22.08
N ASN A 186 -4.81 -10.65 21.03
CA ASN A 186 -5.04 -10.00 19.74
C ASN A 186 -5.15 -11.00 18.58
N ALA A 187 -4.77 -12.25 18.79
CA ALA A 187 -4.69 -13.32 17.80
C ALA A 187 -5.79 -14.38 18.01
N ASP A 188 -6.62 -14.55 17.00
CA ASP A 188 -7.62 -15.61 16.90
C ASP A 188 -7.11 -16.69 15.93
N TYR A 189 -6.89 -17.92 16.40
CA TYR A 189 -6.44 -19.04 15.58
C TYR A 189 -7.25 -20.32 15.82
N GLU A 190 -8.06 -20.68 14.82
CA GLU A 190 -8.91 -21.87 14.83
C GLU A 190 -8.62 -22.69 13.55
N PRO A 191 -7.61 -23.59 13.56
CA PRO A 191 -7.14 -24.28 12.35
C PRO A 191 -8.23 -25.10 11.65
N GLU A 192 -9.19 -25.65 12.41
CA GLU A 192 -10.34 -26.39 11.90
C GLU A 192 -11.31 -25.51 11.10
N LEU A 193 -11.37 -24.20 11.41
CA LEU A 193 -12.21 -23.24 10.70
C LEU A 193 -11.46 -22.52 9.58
N HIS A 194 -10.18 -22.19 9.81
CA HIS A 194 -9.40 -21.42 8.87
C HIS A 194 -7.88 -21.62 9.04
N PRO A 195 -7.11 -21.82 7.95
CA PRO A 195 -5.67 -22.17 8.00
C PRO A 195 -4.72 -21.02 8.38
N GLY A 196 -5.24 -19.85 8.77
CA GLY A 196 -4.44 -18.66 9.04
C GLY A 196 -4.94 -17.93 10.28
N VAL A 197 -4.02 -17.35 11.03
CA VAL A 197 -4.27 -16.59 12.27
C VAL A 197 -4.84 -15.23 11.91
N THR A 198 -5.92 -14.84 12.57
CA THR A 198 -6.47 -13.48 12.47
C THR A 198 -5.89 -12.63 13.60
N TYR A 199 -5.12 -11.60 13.26
CA TYR A 199 -4.50 -10.68 14.22
C TYR A 199 -5.12 -9.29 14.07
N LYS A 200 -5.63 -8.72 15.17
CA LYS A 200 -6.33 -7.41 15.16
C LYS A 200 -5.46 -6.35 15.84
N LEU A 201 -5.09 -5.31 15.07
CA LEU A 201 -4.44 -4.10 15.60
C LEU A 201 -5.51 -3.07 15.94
N LYS A 202 -5.31 -2.42 17.09
CA LYS A 202 -6.16 -1.30 17.52
C LYS A 202 -5.68 0.02 16.91
N ASP A 203 -4.36 0.24 16.86
CA ASP A 203 -3.75 1.44 16.31
C ASP A 203 -2.44 1.11 15.56
N PRO A 204 -2.40 1.16 14.22
CA PRO A 204 -3.50 1.51 13.31
C PRO A 204 -4.63 0.46 13.33
N LYS A 205 -5.86 0.88 13.05
CA LYS A 205 -7.00 -0.04 12.96
C LYS A 205 -6.86 -0.93 11.73
N ALA A 206 -6.34 -2.15 11.91
CA ALA A 206 -6.13 -3.11 10.83
C ALA A 206 -6.38 -4.54 11.29
N THR A 207 -6.87 -5.38 10.39
CA THR A 207 -7.01 -6.82 10.59
C THR A 207 -6.06 -7.54 9.65
N LEU A 208 -5.15 -8.32 10.21
CA LEU A 208 -4.18 -9.11 9.48
C LEU A 208 -4.58 -10.57 9.53
N LYS A 209 -4.35 -11.27 8.43
CA LYS A 209 -4.51 -12.71 8.33
C LYS A 209 -3.16 -13.30 7.93
N ILE A 210 -2.52 -13.96 8.89
CA ILE A 210 -1.14 -14.45 8.79
C ILE A 210 -1.20 -15.95 8.51
N PHE A 211 -0.54 -16.40 7.45
CA PHE A 211 -0.46 -17.80 7.07
C PHE A 211 0.91 -18.39 7.43
N SER A 212 0.94 -19.69 7.69
CA SER A 212 2.17 -20.44 8.00
C SER A 212 3.25 -20.31 6.92
N THR A 213 2.83 -20.07 5.67
CA THR A 213 3.68 -19.86 4.49
C THR A 213 4.45 -18.54 4.50
N GLY A 214 4.14 -17.62 5.42
CA GLY A 214 4.68 -16.26 5.43
C GLY A 214 3.87 -15.25 4.61
N SER A 215 2.81 -15.70 3.93
CA SER A 215 1.85 -14.79 3.29
C SER A 215 1.03 -14.06 4.37
N VAL A 216 0.83 -12.77 4.20
CA VAL A 216 -0.01 -11.96 5.09
C VAL A 216 -1.00 -11.16 4.25
N THR A 217 -2.27 -11.22 4.62
CA THR A 217 -3.34 -10.41 4.04
C THR A 217 -3.77 -9.36 5.06
N ILE A 218 -3.77 -8.09 4.67
CA ILE A 218 -4.05 -6.94 5.53
C ILE A 218 -5.32 -6.26 5.05
N THR A 219 -6.24 -6.00 5.97
CA THR A 219 -7.46 -5.23 5.74
C THR A 219 -7.46 -3.99 6.62
N ALA A 220 -7.42 -2.80 6.02
CA ALA A 220 -7.25 -1.53 6.73
C ALA A 220 -8.09 -0.40 6.09
N PRO A 221 -8.38 0.71 6.80
CA PRO A 221 -9.24 1.78 6.28
C PRO A 221 -8.62 2.60 5.14
N ASN A 222 -7.29 2.65 5.03
CA ASN A 222 -6.56 3.40 4.01
C ASN A 222 -5.18 2.75 3.75
N VAL A 223 -4.49 3.18 2.68
CA VAL A 223 -3.19 2.61 2.28
C VAL A 223 -2.10 2.87 3.34
N ALA A 224 -2.07 4.04 3.98
CA ALA A 224 -1.09 4.36 5.02
C ALA A 224 -1.19 3.41 6.22
N ALA A 225 -2.41 3.06 6.64
CA ALA A 225 -2.65 2.10 7.71
C ALA A 225 -2.21 0.68 7.35
N VAL A 226 -2.18 0.32 6.07
CA VAL A 226 -1.59 -0.96 5.63
C VAL A 226 -0.08 -0.98 5.88
N GLY A 227 0.63 0.10 5.50
CA GLY A 227 2.07 0.22 5.73
C GLY A 227 2.42 0.16 7.22
N ALA A 228 1.78 1.01 8.03
CA ALA A 228 1.99 1.04 9.47
C ALA A 228 1.66 -0.30 10.16
N ALA A 229 0.63 -1.03 9.68
CA ALA A 229 0.30 -2.35 10.22
C ALA A 229 1.39 -3.39 9.92
N ILE A 230 2.08 -3.27 8.79
CA ILE A 230 3.18 -4.15 8.41
C ILE A 230 4.42 -3.85 9.26
N GLU A 231 4.75 -2.58 9.48
CA GLU A 231 5.85 -2.17 10.36
C GLU A 231 5.67 -2.71 11.78
N GLN A 232 4.44 -2.69 12.31
CA GLN A 232 4.16 -3.25 13.64
C GLN A 232 4.18 -4.77 13.69
N ILE A 233 3.65 -5.46 12.67
CA ILE A 233 3.58 -6.93 12.69
C ILE A 233 4.92 -7.58 12.41
N PHE A 234 5.78 -6.94 11.61
CA PHE A 234 7.04 -7.47 11.16
C PHE A 234 7.95 -7.98 12.30
N PRO A 235 8.27 -7.19 13.35
CA PRO A 235 9.12 -7.67 14.45
C PRO A 235 8.46 -8.81 15.22
N LEU A 236 7.12 -8.78 15.38
CA LEU A 236 6.39 -9.82 16.10
C LEU A 236 6.45 -11.17 15.37
N VAL A 237 6.34 -11.17 14.04
CA VAL A 237 6.42 -12.42 13.27
C VAL A 237 7.85 -12.87 13.01
N TYR A 238 8.83 -11.97 13.10
CA TYR A 238 10.26 -12.28 12.96
C TYR A 238 10.73 -13.26 14.06
N GLU A 239 10.27 -13.08 15.31
CA GLU A 239 10.58 -13.98 16.43
C GLU A 239 10.14 -15.44 16.17
N PHE A 240 9.08 -15.63 15.38
CA PHE A 240 8.50 -16.95 15.07
C PHE A 240 8.87 -17.48 13.69
N ARG A 241 9.95 -16.95 13.07
CA ARG A 241 10.40 -17.39 11.76
C ARG A 241 10.82 -18.86 11.73
N LYS A 242 10.56 -19.52 10.60
CA LYS A 242 11.06 -20.86 10.27
C LYS A 242 11.54 -20.89 8.82
N LYS A 243 12.47 -21.81 8.53
CA LYS A 243 12.83 -22.14 7.14
C LYS A 243 11.58 -22.65 6.41
N ARG A 244 11.46 -22.31 5.13
CA ARG A 244 10.36 -22.77 4.29
C ARG A 244 10.50 -24.28 4.03
N SER A 245 9.38 -24.97 3.93
CA SER A 245 9.35 -26.34 3.43
C SER A 245 9.59 -26.34 1.91
N PRO A 246 10.17 -27.39 1.31
CA PRO A 246 10.25 -27.51 -0.16
C PRO A 246 8.90 -27.33 -0.86
N GLU A 247 7.80 -27.76 -0.23
CA GLU A 247 6.44 -27.58 -0.73
C GLU A 247 6.02 -26.09 -0.73
N ASP A 248 6.38 -25.33 0.31
CA ASP A 248 6.11 -23.89 0.40
C ASP A 248 6.91 -23.10 -0.64
N GLU A 249 8.13 -23.53 -0.95
CA GLU A 249 8.97 -22.92 -1.97
C GLU A 249 8.39 -23.12 -3.37
N GLN A 250 7.90 -24.33 -3.68
CA GLN A 250 7.19 -24.60 -4.94
C GLN A 250 5.91 -23.77 -5.06
N ALA A 251 5.12 -23.70 -3.98
CA ALA A 251 3.91 -22.88 -3.94
C ALA A 251 4.20 -21.39 -4.14
N LEU A 252 5.32 -20.91 -3.59
CA LEU A 252 5.77 -19.53 -3.78
C LEU A 252 6.20 -19.27 -5.22
N ALA A 253 7.00 -20.15 -5.82
CA ALA A 253 7.43 -20.04 -7.21
C ALA A 253 6.21 -19.98 -8.16
N ALA A 254 5.22 -20.84 -7.93
CA ALA A 254 3.97 -20.84 -8.69
C ALA A 254 3.18 -19.53 -8.53
N LYS A 255 3.12 -18.96 -7.30
CA LYS A 255 2.47 -17.66 -7.06
C LYS A 255 3.19 -16.51 -7.75
N LYS A 256 4.53 -16.47 -7.71
CA LYS A 256 5.34 -15.47 -8.42
C LYS A 256 5.11 -15.54 -9.92
N LEU A 257 5.08 -16.74 -10.50
CA LEU A 257 4.81 -16.93 -11.92
C LEU A 257 3.41 -16.46 -12.33
N LYS A 258 2.38 -16.76 -11.52
CA LYS A 258 1.00 -16.29 -11.76
C LYS A 258 0.88 -14.76 -11.70
N ASN A 259 1.51 -14.13 -10.70
CA ASN A 259 1.50 -12.67 -10.58
C ASN A 259 2.21 -12.01 -11.77
N ALA A 260 3.36 -12.55 -12.20
CA ALA A 260 4.08 -12.05 -13.38
C ALA A 260 3.30 -12.26 -14.68
N ALA A 261 2.53 -13.35 -14.80
CA ALA A 261 1.66 -13.59 -15.94
C ALA A 261 0.46 -12.62 -15.97
N ARG A 262 -0.08 -12.25 -14.81
CA ARG A 262 -1.14 -11.24 -14.70
C ARG A 262 -0.63 -9.87 -15.16
N TYR A 263 0.51 -9.43 -14.61
CA TYR A 263 1.12 -8.15 -14.98
C TYR A 263 1.43 -8.06 -16.49
N ARG A 264 1.94 -9.15 -17.08
CA ARG A 264 2.14 -9.21 -18.55
C ARG A 264 0.84 -9.10 -19.34
N ARG A 265 -0.26 -9.67 -18.86
CA ARG A 265 -1.56 -9.57 -19.55
C ARG A 265 -2.11 -8.14 -19.48
N ASP A 266 -2.01 -7.50 -18.33
CA ASP A 266 -2.50 -6.13 -18.13
C ASP A 266 -1.72 -5.12 -19.01
N LEU A 267 -0.41 -5.29 -19.17
CA LEU A 267 0.42 -4.49 -20.09
C LEU A 267 0.04 -4.66 -21.57
N ILE A 268 -0.29 -5.88 -22.00
CA ILE A 268 -0.68 -6.17 -23.39
C ILE A 268 -2.06 -5.55 -23.70
N GLU A 269 -3.01 -5.63 -22.76
CA GLU A 269 -4.35 -5.03 -22.94
C GLU A 269 -4.32 -3.50 -23.04
N ASP A 270 -3.36 -2.82 -22.41
CA ASP A 270 -3.18 -1.37 -22.54
C ASP A 270 -2.47 -0.97 -23.85
N GLN A 271 -1.63 -1.83 -24.42
CA GLN A 271 -0.92 -1.55 -25.67
C GLN A 271 -1.82 -1.69 -26.93
N ASP A 272 -2.81 -2.60 -26.89
CA ASP A 272 -3.78 -2.80 -27.96
C ASP A 272 -4.87 -1.68 -28.06
N LEU A 273 -4.77 -0.63 -27.24
CA LEU A 273 -5.72 0.48 -27.19
C LEU A 273 -5.20 1.81 -27.73
N LEU A 274 -3.94 1.86 -28.19
CA LEU A 274 -3.45 3.03 -28.90
C LEU A 274 -4.15 3.09 -30.28
N PRO A 275 -4.91 4.15 -30.60
CA PRO A 275 -5.42 4.28 -31.96
C PRO A 275 -4.21 4.39 -32.90
N ALA A 276 -4.20 3.56 -33.94
CA ALA A 276 -3.30 3.71 -35.07
C ALA A 276 -3.53 5.09 -35.69
N VAL A 277 -2.68 6.05 -35.34
CA VAL A 277 -2.60 7.36 -35.99
C VAL A 277 -1.17 7.56 -36.42
N ILE A 278 -0.81 7.01 -37.59
CA ILE A 278 0.07 7.67 -38.58
C ILE A 278 -0.27 7.05 -39.94
N GLY A 279 -0.63 7.89 -40.91
CA GLY A 279 -0.43 7.59 -42.33
C GLY A 279 -1.65 7.70 -43.23
N SER A 280 -2.11 8.92 -43.49
CA SER A 280 -2.50 9.32 -44.85
C SER A 280 -2.51 10.84 -44.93
N ASP A 281 -1.55 11.33 -45.71
CA ASP A 281 -1.50 12.67 -46.26
C ASP A 281 -2.86 13.05 -46.85
N ASP A 282 -3.31 14.27 -46.58
CA ASP A 282 -4.05 15.09 -47.54
C ASP A 282 -3.85 16.55 -47.11
N GLU A 283 -3.04 17.25 -47.90
CA GLU A 283 -2.90 18.69 -47.88
C GLU A 283 -4.23 19.32 -48.35
N GLU A 284 -4.84 20.16 -47.51
CA GLU A 284 -5.73 21.21 -47.97
C GLU A 284 -5.18 22.55 -47.49
N GLU A 285 -4.53 23.26 -48.42
CA GLU A 285 -4.18 24.67 -48.31
C GLU A 285 -5.44 25.52 -48.07
N MET A 286 -5.41 26.38 -47.05
CA MET A 286 -6.27 27.56 -46.99
C MET A 286 -5.48 28.82 -47.36
N PRO A 287 -6.06 29.75 -48.13
CA PRO A 287 -5.35 30.91 -48.65
C PRO A 287 -5.12 31.96 -47.57
N ILE A 288 -3.91 32.51 -47.53
CA ILE A 288 -3.55 33.68 -46.72
C ILE A 288 -3.88 34.93 -47.54
N GLU A 289 -4.92 35.65 -47.15
CA GLU A 289 -5.05 37.07 -47.45
C GLU A 289 -4.12 37.86 -46.51
N SER A 290 -3.20 38.65 -47.09
CA SER A 290 -2.64 39.81 -46.42
C SER A 290 -2.37 40.91 -47.45
N ASP A 291 -3.27 41.89 -47.46
CA ASP A 291 -3.04 43.24 -47.96
C ASP A 291 -1.91 43.92 -47.16
N ALA A 292 -0.99 44.59 -47.86
CA ALA A 292 -0.65 46.01 -47.64
C ALA A 292 0.64 46.45 -48.39
N SER A 293 0.43 47.31 -49.40
CA SER A 293 1.15 48.56 -49.72
C SER A 293 2.67 48.60 -50.01
N GLY A 294 3.00 49.08 -51.21
CA GLY A 294 3.79 50.32 -51.39
C GLY A 294 5.24 50.18 -51.88
N ASP A 295 5.44 50.19 -53.22
CA ASP A 295 6.00 51.30 -54.03
C ASP A 295 6.12 50.87 -55.51
#